data_AF-A0A8T4VR90-F1
#
_entry.id   AF-A0A8T4VR90-F1
#
_cell.length_a   1.000
_cell.length_b   1.000
_cell.length_c   1.000
_cell.angle_alpha   90.00
_cell.angle_beta   90.00
_cell.angle_gamma   90.00
#
_symmetry.space_group_name_H-M   'P 1'
#
loop_
_entity.id
_entity.type
_entity.pdbx_description
1 polymer ?
#
loop_
_entity_poly.entity_id
_entity_poly.type
_entity_poly.pdbx_seq_one_letter_code
_entity_poly.pdbx_strand_id
1 'polypeptide(L)'
;MDEKGTTKTVALATGTVFAVLHALGVIALQLGAWDYIKWVHMFEMPLTIQPFDVLPFVLGIVTVFVVGCFVGWLFSVAYYYFEKR
;
A
#
# COMPACT_ATOMS: atom_id res chain seq x y z
N MET A 1 -28.74 -4.53 -3.39
CA MET A 1 -27.44 -5.08 -2.98
C MET A 1 -27.24 -4.70 -1.53
N ASP A 2 -26.98 -5.68 -0.66
CA ASP A 2 -26.83 -5.45 0.79
C ASP A 2 -25.61 -4.55 1.05
N GLU A 3 -25.80 -3.43 1.76
CA GLU A 3 -24.77 -2.41 2.08
C GLU A 3 -23.51 -3.04 2.71
N LYS A 4 -23.69 -4.16 3.44
CA LYS A 4 -22.59 -4.92 4.06
C LYS A 4 -21.73 -5.69 3.05
N GLY A 5 -22.26 -6.03 1.87
CA GLY A 5 -21.52 -6.71 0.81
C GLY A 5 -20.62 -5.75 0.03
N THR A 6 -21.10 -4.54 -0.22
CA THR A 6 -20.37 -3.50 -0.96
C THR A 6 -19.15 -3.02 -0.19
N THR A 7 -19.30 -2.77 1.12
CA THR A 7 -18.21 -2.29 1.99
C THR A 7 -17.07 -3.29 2.14
N LYS A 8 -17.38 -4.59 2.28
CA LYS A 8 -16.36 -5.65 2.30
C LYS A 8 -15.60 -5.75 0.96
N THR A 9 -16.33 -5.65 -0.15
CA THR A 9 -15.75 -5.70 -1.49
C THR A 9 -14.82 -4.51 -1.75
N VAL A 10 -15.22 -3.31 -1.34
CA VAL A 10 -14.41 -2.08 -1.48
C VAL A 10 -13.15 -2.16 -0.59
N ALA A 11 -13.26 -2.64 0.65
CA ALA A 11 -12.10 -2.80 1.53
C ALA A 11 -11.08 -3.82 0.97
N LEU A 12 -11.56 -4.96 0.44
CA LEU A 12 -10.71 -5.96 -0.22
C LEU A 12 -10.06 -5.42 -1.50
N ALA A 13 -10.82 -4.70 -2.33
CA ALA A 13 -10.32 -4.12 -3.57
C ALA A 13 -9.24 -3.06 -3.30
N THR A 14 -9.49 -2.14 -2.37
CA THR A 14 -8.53 -1.10 -1.99
C THR A 14 -7.27 -1.68 -1.35
N GLY A 15 -7.41 -2.65 -0.43
CA GLY A 15 -6.27 -3.35 0.17
C GLY A 15 -5.41 -4.09 -0.86
N THR A 16 -6.05 -4.75 -1.83
CA THR A 16 -5.35 -5.47 -2.92
C THR A 16 -4.61 -4.51 -3.85
N VAL A 17 -5.25 -3.43 -4.30
CA VAL A 17 -4.61 -2.42 -5.16
C VAL A 17 -3.41 -1.79 -4.45
N PHE A 18 -3.55 -1.45 -3.18
CA PHE A 18 -2.47 -0.86 -2.40
C PHE A 18 -1.29 -1.83 -2.24
N ALA A 19 -1.56 -3.12 -1.93
CA ALA A 19 -0.51 -4.13 -1.83
C ALA A 19 0.23 -4.36 -3.16
N VAL A 20 -0.48 -4.38 -4.29
CA VAL A 20 0.13 -4.54 -5.62
C VAL A 20 1.00 -3.33 -5.97
N LEU A 21 0.48 -2.11 -5.79
CA LEU A 21 1.25 -0.88 -6.05
C LEU A 21 2.50 -0.81 -5.18
N HIS A 22 2.40 -1.22 -3.92
CA HIS A 22 3.54 -1.23 -3.02
C HIS A 22 4.57 -2.30 -3.40
N ALA A 23 4.13 -3.51 -3.76
CA ALA A 23 5.01 -4.56 -4.24
C ALA A 23 5.78 -4.12 -5.50
N LEU A 24 5.09 -3.48 -6.46
CA LEU A 24 5.71 -2.91 -7.65
C LEU A 24 6.70 -1.78 -7.30
N GLY A 25 6.35 -0.92 -6.34
CA GLY A 25 7.23 0.14 -5.84
C GLY A 25 8.51 -0.42 -5.22
N VAL A 26 8.41 -1.43 -4.35
CA VAL A 26 9.58 -2.08 -3.75
C VAL A 26 10.45 -2.75 -4.81
N ILE A 27 9.86 -3.47 -5.77
CA ILE A 27 10.61 -4.08 -6.89
C ILE A 27 11.33 -3.01 -7.71
N ALA A 28 10.64 -1.91 -8.06
CA ALA A 28 11.25 -0.82 -8.81
C ALA A 28 12.42 -0.18 -8.04
N LEU A 29 12.26 0.06 -6.74
CA LEU A 29 13.32 0.57 -5.87
C LEU A 29 14.53 -0.39 -5.83
N GLN A 30 14.28 -1.70 -5.74
CA GLN A 30 15.32 -2.73 -5.77
C GLN A 30 16.07 -2.80 -7.11
N LEU A 31 15.38 -2.53 -8.22
CA LEU A 31 15.94 -2.52 -9.58
C LEU A 31 16.65 -1.21 -9.96
N GLY A 32 16.90 -0.32 -8.99
CA GLY A 32 17.63 0.92 -9.23
C GLY A 32 16.75 2.10 -9.67
N ALA A 33 15.42 1.98 -9.64
CA ALA A 33 14.54 3.14 -9.84
C ALA A 33 14.74 4.20 -8.74
N TRP A 34 15.39 3.84 -7.62
CA TRP A 34 15.81 4.78 -6.60
C TRP A 34 16.79 5.83 -7.13
N ASP A 35 17.70 5.45 -8.04
CA ASP A 35 18.63 6.42 -8.64
C ASP A 35 17.92 7.35 -9.62
N TYR A 36 16.87 6.88 -10.30
CA TYR A 36 15.96 7.74 -11.07
C TYR A 36 15.18 8.70 -10.16
N ILE A 37 14.65 8.23 -9.02
CA ILE A 37 13.92 9.07 -8.07
C ILE A 37 14.83 10.15 -7.46
N LYS A 38 16.06 9.79 -7.05
CA LYS A 38 17.08 10.75 -6.59
C LYS A 38 17.37 11.81 -7.64
N TRP A 39 17.52 11.39 -8.90
CA TRP A 39 17.77 12.30 -10.01
C TRP A 39 16.59 13.26 -10.26
N VAL A 40 15.36 12.76 -10.25
CA VAL A 40 14.14 13.58 -10.48
C VAL A 40 13.84 14.52 -9.30
N HIS A 41 14.01 14.07 -8.05
CA HIS A 41 13.57 14.82 -6.87
C HIS A 41 14.69 15.60 -6.17
N MET A 42 15.95 15.49 -6.64
CA MET A 42 17.12 16.14 -6.03
C MET A 42 17.21 15.92 -4.51
N PHE A 43 16.76 14.75 -4.03
CA PHE A 43 16.68 14.43 -2.62
C PHE A 43 17.52 13.19 -2.33
N GLU A 44 18.59 13.38 -1.56
CA GLU A 44 19.49 12.31 -1.16
C GLU A 44 19.05 11.77 0.21
N MET A 45 18.41 10.61 0.24
CA MET A 45 18.39 9.81 1.46
C MET A 45 19.45 8.71 1.37
N PRO A 46 20.20 8.46 2.46
CA PRO A 46 21.15 7.36 2.54
C PRO A 46 20.36 6.04 2.60
N LEU A 47 19.96 5.55 1.42
CA LEU A 47 19.29 4.27 1.31
C LEU A 47 20.35 3.20 1.11
N THR A 48 20.65 2.47 2.17
CA THR A 48 21.54 1.31 2.11
C THR A 48 20.83 0.22 1.32
N ILE A 49 21.32 -0.07 0.11
CA ILE A 49 20.83 -1.21 -0.69
C ILE A 49 21.23 -2.48 0.06
N GLN A 50 20.29 -3.04 0.80
CA GLN A 50 20.48 -4.32 1.45
C GLN A 50 20.26 -5.46 0.45
N PRO A 51 20.94 -6.62 0.63
CA PRO A 51 20.66 -7.81 -0.17
C PRO A 51 19.17 -8.15 -0.09
N PHE A 52 18.61 -8.60 -1.21
CA PHE A 52 17.20 -8.96 -1.30
C PHE A 52 16.94 -10.18 -0.40
N ASP A 53 16.24 -9.93 0.70
CA ASP A 53 15.76 -10.97 1.60
C ASP A 53 14.25 -11.15 1.41
N VAL A 54 13.86 -12.37 1.08
CA VAL A 54 12.49 -12.76 0.78
C VAL A 54 11.59 -12.60 2.02
N LEU A 55 12.13 -12.84 3.21
CA LEU A 55 11.36 -12.81 4.45
C LEU A 55 10.82 -11.40 4.80
N PRO A 56 11.66 -10.36 4.92
CA PRO A 56 11.18 -9.00 5.17
C PRO A 56 10.33 -8.46 4.00
N PHE A 57 10.57 -8.90 2.77
CA PHE A 57 9.72 -8.55 1.63
C PHE A 57 8.29 -9.09 1.78
N VAL A 58 8.14 -10.38 2.09
CA VAL A 58 6.83 -11.01 2.32
C VAL A 58 6.13 -10.39 3.53
N LEU A 59 6.84 -10.18 4.64
CA LEU A 59 6.28 -9.52 5.82
C LEU A 59 5.86 -8.08 5.53
N GLY A 60 6.63 -7.35 4.72
CA GLY A 60 6.29 -6.01 4.25
C GLY A 60 4.97 -5.99 3.48
N ILE A 61 4.81 -6.89 2.50
CA ILE A 61 3.57 -7.01 1.71
C ILE A 61 2.37 -7.34 2.61
N VAL A 62 2.52 -8.31 3.52
CA VAL A 62 1.43 -8.68 4.44
C VAL A 62 1.05 -7.51 5.33
N THR A 63 2.03 -6.80 5.90
CA THR A 63 1.78 -5.63 6.76
C THR A 63 1.05 -4.53 5.99
N VAL A 64 1.50 -4.23 4.76
CA VAL A 64 0.88 -3.22 3.89
C VAL A 64 -0.54 -3.61 3.50
N PHE A 65 -0.81 -4.90 3.23
CA PHE A 65 -2.15 -5.39 2.93
C PHE A 65 -3.09 -5.23 4.13
N VAL A 66 -2.62 -5.59 5.34
CA VAL A 66 -3.40 -5.42 6.59
C VAL A 66 -3.70 -3.95 6.86
N VAL A 67 -2.69 -3.08 6.72
CA VAL A 67 -2.86 -1.62 6.89
C VAL A 67 -3.81 -1.06 5.83
N GLY A 68 -3.67 -1.48 4.57
CA GLY A 68 -4.56 -1.07 3.48
C GLY A 68 -6.02 -1.44 3.73
N CYS A 69 -6.29 -2.68 4.15
CA CYS A 69 -7.61 -3.12 4.56
C CYS A 69 -8.17 -2.32 5.75
N PHE A 70 -7.32 -2.01 6.75
CA PHE A 70 -7.71 -1.22 7.91
C PHE A 70 -8.05 0.24 7.54
N VAL A 71 -7.26 0.87 6.67
CA VAL A 71 -7.52 2.22 6.15
C VAL A 71 -8.79 2.24 5.31
N GLY A 72 -8.98 1.26 4.42
CA GLY A 72 -10.21 1.14 3.62
C GLY A 72 -11.47 0.99 4.49
N TRP A 73 -11.37 0.22 5.58
CA TRP A 73 -12.43 0.12 6.58
C TRP A 73 -12.69 1.45 7.29
N LEU A 74 -11.66 2.17 7.73
CA LEU A 74 -11.82 3.50 8.35
C LEU A 74 -12.52 4.49 7.42
N PHE A 75 -12.14 4.53 6.13
CA PHE A 75 -12.81 5.38 5.14
C PHE A 75 -14.27 5.00 4.94
N SER A 76 -14.58 3.70 4.92
CA SER A 76 -15.97 3.23 4.84
C SER A 76 -16.80 3.65 6.05
N VAL A 77 -16.23 3.57 7.27
CA VAL A 77 -16.90 4.02 8.50
C VAL A 77 -17.10 5.53 8.47
N ALA A 78 -16.09 6.31 8.06
CA ALA A 78 -16.19 7.75 7.95
C ALA A 78 -17.27 8.17 6.93
N TYR A 79 -17.28 7.55 5.75
CA TYR A 79 -18.28 7.80 4.71
C TYR A 79 -19.70 7.58 5.23
N TYR A 80 -19.96 6.45 5.89
CA TYR A 80 -21.26 6.16 6.50
C TYR A 80 -21.66 7.20 7.55
N TYR A 81 -20.70 7.70 8.33
CA TYR A 81 -20.97 8.70 9.37
C TYR A 81 -21.28 10.10 8.78
N PHE A 82 -20.66 10.45 7.65
CA PHE A 82 -20.93 11.71 6.95
C PHE A 82 -22.19 11.67 6.09
N GLU A 83 -22.55 10.53 5.51
CA GLU A 83 -23.76 10.37 4.70
C GLU A 83 -25.05 10.34 5.54
N LYS A 84 -24.95 9.95 6.82
CA LYS A 84 -26.08 9.97 7.77
C LYS A 84 -26.35 11.33 8.43
N ARG A 85 -25.57 12.37 8.13
CA ARG A 85 -25.83 13.76 8.53
C ARG A 85 -26.50 14.52 7.39
#